data_AF-A0A3D3ENI8-F1
#
_entry.id   AF-A0A3D3ENI8-F1
#
_cell.length_a   1.000
_cell.length_b   1.000
_cell.length_c   1.000
_cell.angle_alpha   90.00
_cell.angle_beta   90.00
_cell.angle_gamma   90.00
#
_symmetry.space_group_name_H-M   'P 1'
#
loop_
_entity.id
_entity.type
_entity.pdbx_description
1 polymer ?
#
loop_
_entity_poly.entity_id
_entity_poly.type
_entity_poly.pdbx_seq_one_letter_code
_entity_poly.pdbx_strand_id
1 'polypeptide(L)'
;MAFQTALTIKEAIASIHSKKYLLPSIQREFVWDVDQITQLFDSLMLGYPIGSFLFWEVGKQNGNEFVFYEFLRNYHERDCRHNTKASITGSESITAILDGQQRLTSLYVGLMGTYAYKKPYFRYDNPKAYPVRKLYLNLLSKSEDDDWFYDFSFLTNDECSNDEDHYWFAVGDILKFNELTDVVIYLQQKVVPYLLKSAQDSGKEYDTEKGTFATDTLSKLWKAVHSDGMISYYLEKSNELDKVLNIFIRVNSGGTQLSYSDLLLSIASAQWDQLDAREEIHQAVDDLNRIGRGFNVNKDFILKACLVLCDFPDIAFKIDNFNHTNMMKIQHEWENIITALREAVTLVARLGFNRDNITSNNLFIPIAYYIKHMGLPTNFAASPKNAENVRKIKKWFVSAMLKRVFSSQPDGVLRP
;
A
#
# COMPACT_ATOMS: atom_id res chain seq x y z
N MET A 1 -19.41 8.31 -7.68
CA MET A 1 -18.33 8.06 -8.66
C MET A 1 -18.89 8.06 -10.05
N ALA A 2 -18.30 8.84 -10.96
CA ALA A 2 -18.59 8.78 -12.39
C ALA A 2 -17.36 8.24 -13.12
N PHE A 3 -17.59 7.38 -14.11
CA PHE A 3 -16.54 6.95 -15.03
C PHE A 3 -16.07 8.17 -15.83
N GLN A 4 -14.75 8.37 -15.92
CA GLN A 4 -14.17 9.52 -16.59
C GLN A 4 -13.65 9.16 -17.98
N THR A 5 -13.37 10.17 -18.81
CA THR A 5 -12.63 9.98 -20.06
C THR A 5 -11.30 9.31 -19.75
N ALA A 6 -11.00 8.22 -20.46
CA ALA A 6 -9.81 7.43 -20.20
C ALA A 6 -8.53 8.25 -20.45
N LEU A 7 -7.54 8.08 -19.59
CA LEU A 7 -6.26 8.81 -19.67
C LEU A 7 -5.27 8.03 -20.51
N THR A 8 -4.39 8.78 -21.17
CA THR A 8 -3.18 8.20 -21.78
C THR A 8 -2.18 7.83 -20.68
N ILE A 9 -1.29 6.88 -20.98
CA ILE A 9 -0.22 6.52 -20.04
C ILE A 9 0.70 7.72 -19.81
N LYS A 10 1.01 8.48 -20.87
CA LYS A 10 1.82 9.70 -20.77
C LYS A 10 1.26 10.70 -19.75
N GLU A 11 -0.05 10.97 -19.78
CA GLU A 11 -0.70 11.89 -18.83
C GLU A 11 -0.64 11.39 -17.38
N ALA A 12 -0.86 10.09 -17.18
CA ALA A 12 -0.77 9.49 -15.85
C ALA A 12 0.67 9.54 -15.30
N ILE A 13 1.67 9.19 -16.12
CA ILE A 13 3.09 9.26 -15.73
C ILE A 13 3.51 10.71 -15.45
N ALA A 14 3.07 11.67 -16.26
CA ALA A 14 3.32 13.09 -16.01
C ALA A 14 2.73 13.55 -14.67
N SER A 15 1.51 13.11 -14.35
CA SER A 15 0.84 13.43 -13.08
C SER A 15 1.52 12.79 -11.86
N ILE A 16 2.10 11.59 -12.01
CA ILE A 16 2.94 10.96 -10.98
C ILE A 16 4.26 11.73 -10.84
N HIS A 17 4.90 12.08 -11.95
CA HIS A 17 6.19 12.76 -11.95
C HIS A 17 6.11 14.16 -11.29
N SER A 18 5.03 14.90 -11.55
CA SER A 18 4.75 16.21 -10.95
C SER A 18 4.24 16.13 -9.50
N LYS A 19 4.14 14.93 -8.92
CA LYS A 19 3.63 14.67 -7.56
C LYS A 19 2.17 15.07 -7.35
N LYS A 20 1.38 15.18 -8.43
CA LYS A 20 -0.07 15.36 -8.36
C LYS A 20 -0.79 14.07 -7.95
N TYR A 21 -0.27 12.93 -8.40
CA TYR A 21 -0.76 11.61 -8.03
C TYR A 21 0.06 11.04 -6.87
N LEU A 22 -0.62 10.71 -5.77
CA LEU A 22 0.00 10.19 -4.56
C LEU A 22 -0.70 8.92 -4.07
N LEU A 23 0.00 8.17 -3.23
CA LEU A 23 -0.48 6.94 -2.63
C LEU A 23 -0.86 7.20 -1.17
N PRO A 24 -2.09 6.91 -0.73
CA PRO A 24 -2.42 7.01 0.68
C PRO A 24 -1.67 5.95 1.51
N SER A 25 -1.39 6.24 2.78
CA SER A 25 -0.64 5.37 3.71
C SER A 25 -1.23 3.98 3.93
N ILE A 26 -2.49 3.78 3.57
CA ILE A 26 -3.19 2.50 3.61
C ILE A 26 -2.67 1.48 2.58
N GLN A 27 -2.05 1.97 1.52
CA GLN A 27 -1.65 1.15 0.39
C GLN A 27 -0.56 0.17 0.81
N ARG A 28 -0.63 -1.06 0.29
CA ARG A 28 0.44 -2.05 0.48
C ARG A 28 1.68 -1.64 -0.30
N GLU A 29 2.82 -2.19 0.10
CA GLU A 29 4.08 -1.99 -0.63
C GLU A 29 3.99 -2.52 -2.06
N PHE A 30 4.91 -2.07 -2.91
CA PHE A 30 5.04 -2.58 -4.26
C PHE A 30 5.62 -4.00 -4.23
N VAL A 31 4.91 -4.94 -4.84
CA VAL A 31 5.26 -6.37 -4.79
C VAL A 31 5.31 -7.03 -6.16
N TRP A 32 5.10 -6.28 -7.25
CA TRP A 32 5.15 -6.86 -8.59
C TRP A 32 6.58 -7.18 -9.01
N ASP A 33 6.76 -8.37 -9.59
CA ASP A 33 8.00 -8.82 -10.19
C ASP A 33 8.14 -8.33 -11.64
N VAL A 34 9.27 -8.66 -12.26
CA VAL A 34 9.56 -8.24 -13.63
C VAL A 34 8.60 -8.84 -14.64
N ASP A 35 8.16 -10.08 -14.45
CA ASP A 35 7.28 -10.80 -15.38
C ASP A 35 5.87 -10.18 -15.40
N GLN A 36 5.36 -9.77 -14.24
CA GLN A 36 4.09 -9.05 -14.15
C GLN A 36 4.17 -7.67 -14.83
N ILE A 37 5.34 -7.02 -14.79
CA ILE A 37 5.54 -5.74 -15.48
C ILE A 37 5.59 -5.96 -16.98
N THR A 38 6.38 -6.92 -17.48
CA THR A 38 6.49 -7.21 -18.92
C THR A 38 5.13 -7.63 -19.50
N GLN A 39 4.38 -8.48 -18.80
CA GLN A 39 3.01 -8.86 -19.16
C GLN A 39 2.06 -7.66 -19.27
N LEU A 40 2.18 -6.67 -18.36
CA LEU A 40 1.37 -5.46 -18.42
C LEU A 40 1.67 -4.66 -19.69
N PHE A 41 2.94 -4.50 -20.06
CA PHE A 41 3.33 -3.78 -21.27
C PHE A 41 2.94 -4.53 -22.55
N ASP A 42 3.06 -5.86 -22.57
CA ASP A 42 2.57 -6.69 -23.67
C ASP A 42 1.06 -6.53 -23.88
N SER A 43 0.28 -6.65 -22.79
CA SER A 43 -1.17 -6.42 -22.79
C SER A 43 -1.55 -5.04 -23.31
N LEU A 44 -0.78 -4.00 -22.93
CA LEU A 44 -0.98 -2.64 -23.42
C LEU A 44 -0.75 -2.52 -24.93
N MET A 45 0.31 -3.12 -25.45
CA MET A 45 0.62 -3.08 -26.89
C MET A 45 -0.35 -3.93 -27.73
N LEU A 46 -0.96 -4.95 -27.14
CA LEU A 46 -2.02 -5.75 -27.76
C LEU A 46 -3.41 -5.10 -27.67
N GLY A 47 -3.56 -4.01 -26.91
CA GLY A 47 -4.84 -3.34 -26.71
C GLY A 47 -5.79 -4.07 -25.76
N TYR A 48 -5.25 -4.91 -24.88
CA TYR A 48 -6.04 -5.63 -23.88
C TYR A 48 -6.40 -4.74 -22.68
N PRO A 49 -7.59 -4.91 -22.08
CA PRO A 49 -8.00 -4.10 -20.95
C PRO A 49 -7.17 -4.43 -19.71
N ILE A 50 -6.46 -3.44 -19.17
CA ILE A 50 -5.63 -3.58 -17.96
C ILE A 50 -6.41 -3.35 -16.66
N GLY A 51 -7.74 -3.49 -16.70
CA GLY A 51 -8.66 -3.22 -15.59
C GLY A 51 -8.92 -1.72 -15.36
N SER A 52 -9.90 -1.42 -14.50
CA SER A 52 -10.19 -0.04 -14.11
C SER A 52 -9.29 0.43 -12.97
N PHE A 53 -9.21 1.75 -12.79
CA PHE A 53 -8.52 2.42 -11.71
C PHE A 53 -9.52 3.21 -10.86
N LEU A 54 -9.17 3.46 -9.60
CA LEU A 54 -9.97 4.28 -8.71
C LEU A 54 -9.14 5.41 -8.13
N PHE A 55 -9.54 6.64 -8.47
CA PHE A 55 -8.87 7.86 -8.05
C PHE A 55 -9.77 8.63 -7.07
N TRP A 56 -9.14 9.35 -6.15
CA TRP A 56 -9.80 10.20 -5.18
C TRP A 56 -9.21 11.61 -5.24
N GLU A 57 -10.04 12.60 -5.56
CA GLU A 57 -9.65 14.01 -5.54
C GLU A 57 -9.71 14.51 -4.10
N VAL A 58 -8.54 14.79 -3.52
CA VAL A 58 -8.42 15.25 -2.14
C VAL A 58 -8.51 16.77 -2.13
N GLY A 59 -9.57 17.27 -1.48
CA GLY A 59 -9.74 18.71 -1.26
C GLY A 59 -8.62 19.29 -0.40
N LYS A 60 -8.25 20.56 -0.65
CA LYS A 60 -7.13 21.23 0.05
C LYS A 60 -7.25 21.23 1.59
N GLN A 61 -8.47 21.21 2.10
CA GLN A 61 -8.78 21.20 3.54
C GLN A 61 -8.36 19.88 4.21
N ASN A 62 -8.44 18.75 3.50
CA ASN A 62 -8.25 17.41 4.07
C ASN A 62 -6.86 16.83 3.75
N GLY A 63 -6.02 17.54 2.98
CA GLY A 63 -4.71 17.07 2.54
C GLY A 63 -3.72 16.81 3.69
N ASN A 64 -3.88 17.49 4.82
CA ASN A 64 -3.04 17.31 6.01
C ASN A 64 -3.54 16.19 6.94
N GLU A 65 -4.75 15.67 6.74
CA GLU A 65 -5.32 14.62 7.59
C GLU A 65 -4.78 13.24 7.23
N PHE A 66 -4.24 13.08 6.02
CA PHE A 66 -3.66 11.84 5.52
C PHE A 66 -2.17 11.96 5.30
N VAL A 67 -1.47 10.88 5.61
CA VAL A 67 -0.12 10.70 5.13
C VAL A 67 -0.16 10.07 3.75
N PHE A 68 0.52 10.76 2.84
CA PHE A 68 0.69 10.32 1.47
C PHE A 68 2.13 9.92 1.22
N TYR A 69 2.29 9.02 0.27
CA TYR A 69 3.57 8.51 -0.19
C TYR A 69 3.70 8.77 -1.69
N GLU A 70 4.92 9.04 -2.12
CA GLU A 70 5.25 9.14 -3.53
C GLU A 70 5.34 7.75 -4.18
N PHE A 71 5.12 7.67 -5.48
CA PHE A 71 5.37 6.45 -6.24
C PHE A 71 6.85 6.08 -6.21
N LEU A 72 7.13 4.78 -6.20
CA LEU A 72 8.50 4.29 -6.32
C LEU A 72 9.04 4.66 -7.71
N ARG A 73 10.11 5.45 -7.72
CA ARG A 73 10.80 5.83 -8.96
C ARG A 73 11.81 4.77 -9.35
N ASN A 74 12.59 4.29 -8.39
CA ASN A 74 13.60 3.26 -8.58
C ASN A 74 13.34 2.15 -7.56
N TYR A 75 13.02 0.95 -8.03
CA TYR A 75 12.83 -0.19 -7.16
C TYR A 75 14.17 -0.88 -6.91
N HIS A 76 14.49 -1.12 -5.64
CA HIS A 76 15.60 -1.98 -5.26
C HIS A 76 15.13 -3.00 -4.24
N GLU A 77 15.32 -4.27 -4.56
CA GLU A 77 14.85 -5.42 -3.79
C GLU A 77 15.54 -5.58 -2.42
N ARG A 78 16.27 -4.58 -1.92
CA ARG A 78 16.89 -4.60 -0.57
C ARG A 78 16.84 -3.22 0.04
N ASP A 79 17.42 -2.23 -0.65
CA ASP A 79 17.69 -0.91 -0.08
C ASP A 79 16.58 0.11 -0.35
N CYS A 80 15.73 -0.10 -1.37
CA CYS A 80 14.66 0.82 -1.77
C CYS A 80 13.39 0.05 -2.15
N ARG A 81 12.83 -0.66 -1.17
CA ARG A 81 11.53 -1.35 -1.28
C ARG A 81 10.34 -0.45 -0.92
N HIS A 82 10.58 0.59 -0.12
CA HIS A 82 9.54 1.39 0.51
C HIS A 82 9.33 2.71 -0.21
N ASN A 83 8.07 3.13 -0.32
CA ASN A 83 7.71 4.45 -0.82
C ASN A 83 8.14 5.54 0.17
N THR A 84 8.60 6.68 -0.33
CA THR A 84 8.96 7.83 0.50
C THR A 84 7.74 8.68 0.84
N LYS A 85 7.67 9.17 2.09
CA LYS A 85 6.61 10.08 2.52
C LYS A 85 6.63 11.35 1.66
N ALA A 86 5.48 11.72 1.10
CA ALA A 86 5.33 12.89 0.25
C ALA A 86 5.23 14.16 1.11
N SER A 87 5.96 15.21 0.73
CA SER A 87 5.84 16.53 1.35
C SER A 87 4.81 17.36 0.60
N ILE A 88 3.60 17.49 1.17
CA ILE A 88 2.53 18.30 0.60
C ILE A 88 2.77 19.75 0.97
N THR A 89 3.42 20.50 0.07
CA THR A 89 3.61 21.94 0.26
C THR A 89 2.39 22.64 -0.33
N GLY A 90 1.48 23.08 0.55
CA GLY A 90 0.10 23.44 0.21
C GLY A 90 -0.03 24.49 -0.90
N SER A 91 -0.57 24.08 -2.05
CA SER A 91 -1.22 24.98 -3.01
C SER A 91 -2.02 24.26 -4.11
N GLU A 92 -1.70 22.99 -4.42
CA GLU A 92 -2.39 22.21 -5.48
C GLU A 92 -3.33 21.13 -4.93
N SER A 93 -4.38 20.79 -5.70
CA SER A 93 -5.24 19.65 -5.39
C SER A 93 -4.52 18.35 -5.72
N ILE A 94 -4.54 17.42 -4.78
CA ILE A 94 -3.87 16.11 -4.91
C ILE A 94 -4.90 15.07 -5.34
N THR A 95 -4.48 14.13 -6.19
CA THR A 95 -5.27 12.95 -6.51
C THR A 95 -4.62 11.73 -5.86
N ALA A 96 -5.34 11.13 -4.92
CA ALA A 96 -4.97 9.91 -4.24
C ALA A 96 -5.38 8.68 -5.07
N ILE A 97 -4.48 7.71 -5.24
CA ILE A 97 -4.79 6.47 -5.95
C ILE A 97 -5.27 5.42 -4.94
N LEU A 98 -6.53 4.99 -5.07
CA LEU A 98 -7.16 4.00 -4.20
C LEU A 98 -7.05 2.58 -4.76
N ASP A 99 -7.10 2.43 -6.09
CA ASP A 99 -6.87 1.15 -6.78
C ASP A 99 -6.03 1.35 -8.04
N GLY A 100 -5.28 0.30 -8.40
CA GLY A 100 -4.36 0.28 -9.54
C GLY A 100 -2.97 0.82 -9.21
N GLN A 101 -2.62 0.95 -7.93
CA GLN A 101 -1.29 1.37 -7.47
C GLN A 101 -0.17 0.54 -8.11
N GLN A 102 -0.27 -0.80 -8.08
CA GLN A 102 0.79 -1.68 -8.57
C GLN A 102 0.98 -1.47 -10.07
N ARG A 103 -0.12 -1.46 -10.85
CA ARG A 103 -0.13 -1.17 -12.29
C ARG A 103 0.51 0.19 -12.60
N LEU A 104 0.08 1.27 -11.95
CA LEU A 104 0.66 2.61 -12.18
C LEU A 104 2.14 2.69 -11.79
N THR A 105 2.55 2.01 -10.70
CA THR A 105 3.95 1.95 -10.29
C THR A 105 4.78 1.19 -11.32
N SER A 106 4.29 0.05 -11.82
CA SER A 106 4.92 -0.73 -12.90
C SER A 106 5.12 0.09 -14.17
N LEU A 107 4.09 0.85 -14.59
CA LEU A 107 4.21 1.76 -15.75
C LEU A 107 5.26 2.83 -15.53
N TYR A 108 5.30 3.43 -14.33
CA TYR A 108 6.31 4.43 -14.00
C TYR A 108 7.72 3.83 -13.99
N VAL A 109 7.91 2.67 -13.37
CA VAL A 109 9.21 1.98 -13.32
C VAL A 109 9.67 1.58 -14.73
N GLY A 110 8.78 1.07 -15.57
CA GLY A 110 9.11 0.69 -16.95
C GLY A 110 9.46 1.89 -17.86
N LEU A 111 8.80 3.03 -17.68
CA LEU A 111 8.98 4.20 -18.57
C LEU A 111 9.99 5.24 -18.07
N MET A 112 10.11 5.45 -16.77
CA MET A 112 10.94 6.52 -16.19
C MET A 112 11.95 6.01 -15.17
N GLY A 113 11.73 4.82 -14.62
CA GLY A 113 12.44 4.29 -13.47
C GLY A 113 13.47 3.22 -13.80
N THR A 114 13.85 2.50 -12.74
CA THR A 114 14.73 1.35 -12.82
C THR A 114 14.29 0.26 -11.85
N TYR A 115 14.61 -0.99 -12.16
CA TYR A 115 14.32 -2.15 -11.33
C TYR A 115 15.62 -2.90 -11.00
N ALA A 116 15.92 -3.11 -9.73
CA ALA A 116 17.09 -3.85 -9.27
C ALA A 116 16.68 -5.04 -8.39
N TYR A 117 16.79 -6.25 -8.94
CA TYR A 117 16.61 -7.53 -8.23
C TYR A 117 17.91 -8.32 -8.15
N LYS A 118 17.97 -9.20 -7.14
CA LYS A 118 19.14 -10.00 -6.80
C LYS A 118 19.48 -11.00 -7.91
N LYS A 119 20.74 -11.02 -8.34
CA LYS A 119 21.29 -12.08 -9.20
C LYS A 119 21.36 -13.41 -8.44
N PRO A 120 20.99 -14.54 -9.07
CA PRO A 120 21.23 -15.87 -8.51
C PRO A 120 22.70 -16.06 -8.13
N TYR A 121 22.96 -16.89 -7.11
CA TYR A 121 24.31 -17.24 -6.63
C TYR A 121 25.14 -16.11 -5.97
N PHE A 122 24.70 -14.85 -6.00
CA PHE A 122 25.32 -13.79 -5.21
C PHE A 122 24.82 -13.80 -3.75
N ARG A 123 25.66 -13.37 -2.80
CA ARG A 123 25.25 -13.15 -1.41
C ARG A 123 24.31 -11.93 -1.30
N TYR A 124 23.39 -11.96 -0.34
CA TYR A 124 22.35 -10.94 -0.14
C TYR A 124 22.92 -9.56 0.29
N ASP A 125 24.00 -9.57 1.05
CA ASP A 125 24.68 -8.36 1.54
C ASP A 125 25.56 -7.69 0.46
N ASN A 126 25.89 -8.39 -0.63
CA ASN A 126 26.75 -7.87 -1.68
C ASN A 126 26.01 -6.82 -2.55
N PRO A 127 26.45 -5.55 -2.60
CA PRO A 127 25.81 -4.53 -3.44
C PRO A 127 25.84 -4.88 -4.94
N LYS A 128 26.86 -5.60 -5.42
CA LYS A 128 26.94 -6.03 -6.82
C LYS A 128 25.90 -7.09 -7.20
N ALA A 129 25.22 -7.67 -6.21
CA ALA A 129 24.14 -8.63 -6.44
C ALA A 129 22.90 -7.99 -7.07
N TYR A 130 22.75 -6.66 -6.97
CA TYR A 130 21.54 -5.93 -7.39
C TYR A 130 21.85 -4.92 -8.50
N PRO A 131 22.16 -5.39 -9.71
CA PRO A 131 22.43 -4.45 -10.79
C PRO A 131 21.14 -3.76 -11.23
N VAL A 132 21.27 -2.47 -11.53
CA VAL A 132 20.19 -1.60 -11.95
C VAL A 132 19.81 -1.91 -13.40
N ARG A 133 18.53 -2.21 -13.64
CA ARG A 133 18.01 -2.55 -14.97
C ARG A 133 16.92 -1.59 -15.40
N LYS A 134 16.79 -1.44 -16.71
CA LYS A 134 15.70 -0.71 -17.36
C LYS A 134 14.90 -1.65 -18.24
N LEU A 135 13.66 -1.28 -18.53
CA LEU A 135 12.81 -2.06 -19.42
C LEU A 135 13.21 -1.76 -20.88
N TYR A 136 13.49 -2.82 -21.63
CA TYR A 136 13.75 -2.80 -23.06
C TYR A 136 12.71 -3.63 -23.80
N LEU A 137 12.48 -3.25 -25.06
CA LEU A 137 11.63 -3.97 -26.00
C LEU A 137 12.49 -4.37 -27.20
N ASN A 138 12.44 -5.64 -27.59
CA ASN A 138 13.06 -6.08 -28.83
C ASN A 138 12.21 -5.60 -30.02
N LEU A 139 12.87 -4.95 -30.99
CA LEU A 139 12.23 -4.47 -32.20
C LEU A 139 12.33 -5.44 -33.39
N LEU A 140 13.11 -6.51 -33.33
CA LEU A 140 13.37 -7.34 -34.52
C LEU A 140 12.56 -8.64 -34.56
N SER A 141 12.23 -9.22 -33.41
CA SER A 141 11.50 -10.48 -33.32
C SER A 141 10.44 -10.46 -32.21
N LYS A 142 9.55 -11.44 -32.28
CA LYS A 142 8.59 -11.73 -31.21
C LYS A 142 9.30 -12.40 -30.03
N SER A 143 8.59 -12.46 -28.91
CA SER A 143 9.00 -13.27 -27.75
C SER A 143 9.25 -14.72 -28.14
N GLU A 144 10.29 -15.33 -27.55
CA GLU A 144 10.55 -16.77 -27.62
C GLU A 144 9.59 -17.56 -26.72
N ASP A 145 9.00 -16.91 -25.71
CA ASP A 145 7.96 -17.46 -24.86
C ASP A 145 6.60 -17.34 -25.56
N ASP A 146 5.97 -18.48 -25.82
CA ASP A 146 4.67 -18.62 -26.52
C ASP A 146 3.51 -17.93 -25.79
N ASP A 147 3.65 -17.64 -24.49
CA ASP A 147 2.63 -16.93 -23.72
C ASP A 147 2.60 -15.42 -24.02
N TRP A 148 3.66 -14.85 -24.59
CA TRP A 148 3.81 -13.41 -24.86
C TRP A 148 4.01 -13.11 -26.34
N PHE A 149 3.52 -11.96 -26.81
CA PHE A 149 3.72 -11.57 -28.21
C PHE A 149 4.98 -10.72 -28.39
N TYR A 150 5.17 -9.71 -27.55
CA TYR A 150 6.32 -8.81 -27.58
C TYR A 150 7.38 -9.24 -26.57
N ASP A 151 8.64 -9.15 -26.98
CA ASP A 151 9.78 -9.48 -26.14
C ASP A 151 10.22 -8.27 -25.32
N PHE A 152 9.74 -8.22 -24.08
CA PHE A 152 10.13 -7.24 -23.08
C PHE A 152 11.08 -7.84 -22.07
N SER A 153 12.18 -7.14 -21.79
CA SER A 153 13.19 -7.60 -20.85
C SER A 153 13.76 -6.47 -20.01
N PHE A 154 13.99 -6.73 -18.72
CA PHE A 154 14.76 -5.85 -17.86
C PHE A 154 16.25 -6.15 -18.02
N LEU A 155 16.99 -5.22 -18.62
CA LEU A 155 18.41 -5.39 -18.93
C LEU A 155 19.27 -4.32 -18.26
N THR A 156 20.49 -4.70 -17.87
CA THR A 156 21.55 -3.74 -17.53
C THR A 156 22.15 -3.13 -18.80
N ASN A 157 22.92 -2.05 -18.67
CA ASN A 157 23.63 -1.46 -19.81
C ASN A 157 24.60 -2.46 -20.47
N ASP A 158 25.17 -3.38 -19.71
CA ASP A 158 26.13 -4.38 -20.22
C ASP A 158 25.41 -5.58 -20.86
N GLU A 159 24.22 -5.94 -20.37
CA GLU A 159 23.38 -7.01 -20.93
C GLU A 159 22.63 -6.55 -22.20
N CYS A 160 22.44 -5.24 -22.37
CA CYS A 160 21.83 -4.62 -23.55
C CYS A 160 22.77 -4.69 -24.76
N SER A 161 22.91 -5.89 -25.33
CA SER A 161 23.65 -6.14 -26.56
C SER A 161 22.69 -6.42 -27.70
N ASN A 162 22.91 -5.76 -28.84
CA ASN A 162 22.13 -6.03 -30.05
C ASN A 162 22.86 -7.11 -30.86
N ASP A 163 22.09 -8.07 -31.38
CA ASP A 163 22.59 -9.17 -32.21
C ASP A 163 21.73 -9.32 -33.48
N GLU A 164 21.78 -10.50 -34.12
CA GLU A 164 21.04 -10.76 -35.36
C GLU A 164 19.51 -10.69 -35.15
N ASP A 165 19.03 -11.10 -33.97
CA ASP A 165 17.61 -11.25 -33.65
C ASP A 165 17.11 -10.24 -32.61
N HIS A 166 18.01 -9.50 -31.99
CA HIS A 166 17.68 -8.50 -30.97
C HIS A 166 18.14 -7.10 -31.34
N TYR A 167 17.20 -6.16 -31.34
CA TYR A 167 17.49 -4.73 -31.23
C TYR A 167 16.73 -4.18 -30.03
N TRP A 168 17.44 -3.92 -28.94
CA TRP A 168 16.85 -3.47 -27.69
C TRP A 168 16.59 -1.97 -27.70
N PHE A 169 15.31 -1.61 -27.74
CA PHE A 169 14.85 -0.24 -27.57
C PHE A 169 14.51 0.02 -26.10
N ALA A 170 15.13 1.04 -25.49
CA ALA A 170 14.80 1.45 -24.13
C ALA A 170 13.38 2.03 -24.10
N VAL A 171 12.45 1.34 -23.44
CA VAL A 171 11.01 1.68 -23.50
C VAL A 171 10.74 3.12 -23.04
N GLY A 172 11.49 3.60 -22.04
CA GLY A 172 11.38 4.98 -21.57
C GLY A 172 11.70 6.08 -22.59
N ASP A 173 12.50 5.78 -23.61
CA ASP A 173 12.81 6.76 -24.66
C ASP A 173 11.58 7.12 -25.50
N ILE A 174 10.54 6.28 -25.50
CA ILE A 174 9.29 6.57 -26.20
C ILE A 174 8.63 7.86 -25.72
N LEU A 175 8.82 8.24 -24.44
CA LEU A 175 8.23 9.45 -23.88
C LEU A 175 8.77 10.74 -24.51
N LYS A 176 9.95 10.66 -25.15
CA LYS A 176 10.59 11.78 -25.85
C LYS A 176 10.00 12.00 -27.25
N PHE A 177 9.26 11.02 -27.78
CA PHE A 177 8.66 11.09 -29.11
C PHE A 177 7.30 11.75 -29.02
N ASN A 178 7.21 12.99 -29.48
CA ASN A 178 5.99 13.78 -29.38
C ASN A 178 5.01 13.42 -30.49
N GLU A 179 5.53 13.00 -31.65
CA GLU A 179 4.73 12.63 -32.82
C GLU A 179 5.15 11.27 -33.36
N LEU A 180 4.25 10.63 -34.12
CA LEU A 180 4.57 9.39 -34.82
C LEU A 180 5.72 9.57 -35.83
N THR A 181 5.94 10.79 -36.33
CA THR A 181 7.09 11.11 -37.18
C THR A 181 8.42 10.85 -36.47
N ASP A 182 8.52 11.09 -35.17
CA ASP A 182 9.73 10.83 -34.39
C ASP A 182 10.09 9.33 -34.36
N VAL A 183 9.06 8.47 -34.31
CA VAL A 183 9.21 7.01 -34.42
C VAL A 183 9.84 6.65 -35.77
N VAL A 184 9.29 7.20 -36.87
CA VAL A 184 9.78 6.95 -38.23
C VAL A 184 11.23 7.42 -38.37
N ILE A 185 11.55 8.61 -37.87
CA ILE A 185 12.91 9.16 -37.89
C ILE A 185 13.87 8.24 -37.11
N TYR A 186 13.49 7.79 -35.91
CA TYR A 186 14.33 6.90 -35.11
C TYR A 186 14.59 5.58 -35.84
N LEU A 187 13.56 4.96 -36.41
CA LEU A 187 13.70 3.71 -37.18
C LEU A 187 14.65 3.88 -38.36
N GLN A 188 14.49 4.95 -39.15
CA GLN A 188 15.34 5.23 -40.31
C GLN A 188 16.79 5.56 -39.94
N GLN A 189 17.03 6.22 -38.80
CA GLN A 189 18.37 6.65 -38.40
C GLN A 189 19.15 5.61 -37.60
N LYS A 190 18.45 4.70 -36.90
CA LYS A 190 19.07 3.76 -35.96
C LYS A 190 18.84 2.31 -36.32
N VAL A 191 17.60 1.92 -36.57
CA VAL A 191 17.23 0.50 -36.77
C VAL A 191 17.54 0.04 -38.19
N VAL A 192 17.16 0.81 -39.22
CA VAL A 192 17.41 0.45 -40.62
C VAL A 192 18.92 0.35 -40.92
N PRO A 193 19.79 1.30 -40.52
CA PRO A 193 21.23 1.17 -40.73
C PRO A 193 21.83 -0.01 -39.96
N TYR A 194 21.29 -0.33 -38.78
CA TYR A 194 21.70 -1.51 -38.02
C TYR A 194 21.38 -2.81 -38.78
N LEU A 195 20.15 -2.96 -39.29
CA LEU A 195 19.73 -4.11 -40.09
C LEU A 195 20.56 -4.25 -41.37
N LEU A 196 20.84 -3.15 -42.07
CA LEU A 196 21.69 -3.16 -43.27
C LEU A 196 23.12 -3.62 -42.96
N LYS A 197 23.70 -3.15 -41.85
CA LYS A 197 25.04 -3.56 -41.43
C LYS A 197 25.06 -5.04 -41.02
N SER A 198 24.08 -5.49 -40.24
CA SER A 198 23.95 -6.88 -39.83
C SER A 198 23.81 -7.83 -41.03
N ALA A 199 23.04 -7.43 -42.04
CA ALA A 199 22.92 -8.17 -43.30
C ALA A 199 24.25 -8.25 -44.06
N GLN A 200 25.00 -7.13 -44.15
CA GLN A 200 26.33 -7.11 -44.76
C GLN A 200 27.35 -8.01 -44.03
N ASP A 201 27.38 -7.95 -42.70
CA ASP A 201 28.31 -8.71 -41.86
C ASP A 201 28.00 -10.22 -41.89
N SER A 202 26.73 -10.60 -42.00
CA SER A 202 26.29 -12.00 -42.11
C SER A 202 26.28 -12.56 -43.54
N GLY A 203 26.48 -11.71 -44.56
CA GLY A 203 26.40 -12.08 -45.97
C GLY A 203 24.98 -12.44 -46.45
N LYS A 204 23.94 -12.05 -45.68
CA LYS A 204 22.52 -12.27 -46.01
C LYS A 204 21.92 -11.03 -46.68
N GLU A 205 20.79 -11.20 -47.36
CA GLU A 205 20.01 -10.06 -47.86
C GLU A 205 19.32 -9.32 -46.71
N TYR A 206 18.95 -8.05 -46.96
CA TYR A 206 18.20 -7.23 -46.01
C TYR A 206 16.86 -7.88 -45.66
N ASP A 207 16.68 -8.20 -44.39
CA ASP A 207 15.45 -8.78 -43.88
C ASP A 207 14.36 -7.71 -43.79
N THR A 208 13.48 -7.73 -44.79
CA THR A 208 12.36 -6.78 -44.87
C THR A 208 11.29 -7.08 -43.82
N GLU A 209 11.13 -8.34 -43.39
CA GLU A 209 10.16 -8.72 -42.37
C GLU A 209 10.54 -8.14 -41.01
N LYS A 210 11.83 -8.23 -40.63
CA LYS A 210 12.37 -7.59 -39.42
C LYS A 210 12.18 -6.07 -39.44
N GLY A 211 12.39 -5.43 -40.59
CA GLY A 211 12.16 -3.99 -40.75
C GLY A 211 10.69 -3.57 -40.59
N THR A 212 9.77 -4.35 -41.17
CA THR A 212 8.32 -4.14 -41.00
C THR A 212 7.89 -4.37 -39.56
N PHE A 213 8.35 -5.46 -38.94
CA PHE A 213 8.05 -5.77 -37.54
C PHE A 213 8.53 -4.66 -36.60
N ALA A 214 9.76 -4.15 -36.77
CA ALA A 214 10.27 -3.03 -35.98
C ALA A 214 9.40 -1.78 -36.09
N THR A 215 8.91 -1.50 -37.31
CA THR A 215 8.05 -0.35 -37.58
C THR A 215 6.70 -0.49 -36.89
N ASP A 216 6.06 -1.65 -37.01
CA ASP A 216 4.77 -1.92 -36.39
C ASP A 216 4.87 -1.92 -34.85
N THR A 217 5.89 -2.59 -34.31
CA THR A 217 6.13 -2.71 -32.87
C THR A 217 6.36 -1.35 -32.23
N LEU A 218 7.27 -0.53 -32.76
CA LEU A 218 7.55 0.78 -32.17
C LEU A 218 6.37 1.77 -32.34
N SER A 219 5.65 1.68 -33.47
CA SER A 219 4.44 2.49 -33.69
C SER A 219 3.32 2.11 -32.72
N LYS A 220 3.12 0.82 -32.43
CA LYS A 220 2.15 0.35 -31.43
C LYS A 220 2.53 0.77 -30.02
N LEU A 221 3.80 0.67 -29.65
CA LEU A 221 4.27 1.16 -28.35
C LEU A 221 3.98 2.66 -28.20
N TRP A 222 4.25 3.45 -29.25
CA TRP A 222 3.94 4.88 -29.24
C TRP A 222 2.45 5.14 -29.03
N LYS A 223 1.57 4.47 -29.79
CA LYS A 223 0.11 4.60 -29.67
C LYS A 223 -0.40 4.20 -28.28
N ALA A 224 0.05 3.08 -27.74
CA ALA A 224 -0.35 2.61 -26.41
C ALA A 224 0.00 3.64 -25.32
N VAL A 225 1.16 4.30 -25.43
CA VAL A 225 1.62 5.29 -24.45
C VAL A 225 0.99 6.67 -24.63
N HIS A 226 0.83 7.12 -25.88
CA HIS A 226 0.48 8.51 -26.21
C HIS A 226 -0.97 8.74 -26.63
N SER A 227 -1.67 7.72 -27.15
CA SER A 227 -2.94 7.91 -27.88
C SER A 227 -4.09 7.06 -27.36
N ASP A 228 -3.87 5.78 -27.04
CA ASP A 228 -4.96 4.79 -26.94
C ASP A 228 -5.85 4.93 -25.69
N GLY A 229 -5.56 5.88 -24.78
CA GLY A 229 -6.41 6.14 -23.61
C GLY A 229 -6.60 4.90 -22.74
N MET A 230 -5.54 4.15 -22.45
CA MET A 230 -5.65 2.82 -21.82
C MET A 230 -6.05 2.85 -20.33
N ILE A 231 -5.98 4.01 -19.67
CA ILE A 231 -6.25 4.13 -18.22
C ILE A 231 -7.71 4.54 -18.01
N SER A 232 -8.57 3.53 -17.90
CA SER A 232 -9.98 3.69 -17.54
C SER A 232 -10.14 3.86 -16.03
N TYR A 233 -10.71 4.98 -15.56
CA TYR A 233 -10.77 5.26 -14.12
C TYR A 233 -12.10 5.86 -13.63
N TYR A 234 -12.39 5.59 -12.37
CA TYR A 234 -13.45 6.25 -11.60
C TYR A 234 -12.84 7.34 -10.73
N LEU A 235 -13.51 8.49 -10.68
CA LEU A 235 -13.12 9.59 -9.80
C LEU A 235 -14.13 9.74 -8.67
N GLU A 236 -13.65 9.64 -7.43
CA GLU A 236 -14.40 10.01 -6.23
C GLU A 236 -13.97 11.40 -5.76
N LYS A 237 -14.97 12.23 -5.42
CA LYS A 237 -14.78 13.62 -4.97
C LYS A 237 -15.34 13.88 -3.58
N SER A 238 -15.81 12.84 -2.88
CA SER A 238 -16.34 13.00 -1.54
C SER A 238 -15.23 13.39 -0.57
N ASN A 239 -15.55 14.33 0.32
CA ASN A 239 -14.70 14.68 1.45
C ASN A 239 -14.94 13.75 2.66
N GLU A 240 -15.96 12.89 2.60
CA GLU A 240 -16.26 11.91 3.65
C GLU A 240 -15.22 10.79 3.64
N LEU A 241 -14.32 10.83 4.62
CA LEU A 241 -13.19 9.91 4.72
C LEU A 241 -13.65 8.47 4.91
N ASP A 242 -14.60 8.23 5.82
CA ASP A 242 -15.15 6.90 6.08
C ASP A 242 -15.69 6.25 4.80
N LYS A 243 -16.29 7.04 3.89
CA LYS A 243 -16.80 6.54 2.62
C LYS A 243 -15.66 6.09 1.70
N VAL A 244 -14.66 6.95 1.51
CA VAL A 244 -13.47 6.65 0.68
C VAL A 244 -12.75 5.40 1.19
N LEU A 245 -12.61 5.31 2.51
CA LEU A 245 -12.02 4.18 3.21
C LEU A 245 -12.76 2.87 2.94
N ASN A 246 -14.08 2.90 3.09
CA ASN A 246 -14.93 1.75 2.85
C ASN A 246 -14.89 1.31 1.39
N ILE A 247 -14.82 2.26 0.44
CA ILE A 247 -14.62 1.94 -0.97
C ILE A 247 -13.26 1.24 -1.15
N PHE A 248 -12.18 1.78 -0.57
CA PHE A 248 -10.87 1.16 -0.64
C PHE A 248 -10.87 -0.28 -0.12
N ILE A 249 -11.41 -0.50 1.09
CA ILE A 249 -11.45 -1.83 1.70
C ILE A 249 -12.23 -2.77 0.79
N ARG A 250 -13.40 -2.36 0.30
CA ARG A 250 -14.23 -3.22 -0.56
C ARG A 250 -13.54 -3.58 -1.88
N VAL A 251 -12.90 -2.62 -2.54
CA VAL A 251 -12.20 -2.85 -3.82
C VAL A 251 -10.98 -3.75 -3.62
N ASN A 252 -10.22 -3.58 -2.53
CA ASN A 252 -9.02 -4.37 -2.26
C ASN A 252 -9.32 -5.70 -1.52
N SER A 253 -10.52 -5.89 -0.97
CA SER A 253 -10.94 -7.11 -0.25
C SER A 253 -11.25 -8.31 -1.13
N GLY A 254 -11.07 -8.20 -2.46
CA GLY A 254 -11.06 -9.36 -3.35
C GLY A 254 -9.92 -10.35 -3.06
N GLY A 255 -8.92 -9.94 -2.26
CA GLY A 255 -7.84 -10.78 -1.72
C GLY A 255 -7.83 -10.84 -0.17
N THR A 256 -6.64 -10.87 0.44
CA THR A 256 -6.48 -10.91 1.92
C THR A 256 -7.12 -9.67 2.55
N GLN A 257 -8.10 -9.86 3.44
CA GLN A 257 -8.84 -8.77 4.06
C GLN A 257 -7.91 -7.91 4.94
N LEU A 258 -7.63 -6.68 4.51
CA LEU A 258 -7.17 -5.63 5.41
C LEU A 258 -8.32 -5.29 6.38
N SER A 259 -8.06 -5.38 7.68
CA SER A 259 -9.06 -4.96 8.65
C SER A 259 -9.15 -3.43 8.68
N TYR A 260 -10.34 -2.89 8.94
CA TYR A 260 -10.55 -1.45 9.13
C TYR A 260 -9.61 -0.87 10.21
N SER A 261 -9.23 -1.70 11.19
CA SER A 261 -8.27 -1.34 12.24
C SER A 261 -6.84 -1.22 11.77
N ASP A 262 -6.37 -2.10 10.86
CA ASP A 262 -5.00 -1.97 10.29
C ASP A 262 -4.79 -0.64 9.59
N LEU A 263 -5.88 -0.12 9.05
CA LEU A 263 -5.93 1.16 8.38
C LEU A 263 -6.01 2.33 9.36
N LEU A 264 -6.88 2.27 10.37
CA LEU A 264 -6.86 3.27 11.44
C LEU A 264 -5.49 3.33 12.12
N LEU A 265 -4.80 2.20 12.26
CA LEU A 265 -3.43 2.16 12.77
C LEU A 265 -2.43 2.84 11.85
N SER A 266 -2.55 2.68 10.53
CA SER A 266 -1.72 3.40 9.57
C SER A 266 -1.91 4.93 9.70
N ILE A 267 -3.16 5.37 9.86
CA ILE A 267 -3.49 6.78 10.09
C ILE A 267 -2.97 7.26 11.46
N ALA A 268 -3.16 6.46 12.52
CA ALA A 268 -2.71 6.80 13.86
C ALA A 268 -1.17 6.88 13.96
N SER A 269 -0.45 5.93 13.35
CA SER A 269 1.03 5.91 13.31
C SER A 269 1.59 7.11 12.58
N ALA A 270 0.83 7.64 11.61
CA ALA A 270 1.17 8.84 10.88
C ALA A 270 1.01 10.13 11.69
N GLN A 271 0.21 10.11 12.76
CA GLN A 271 -0.12 11.26 13.62
C GLN A 271 0.61 11.23 14.96
N TRP A 272 1.29 10.14 15.30
CA TRP A 272 2.08 10.02 16.51
C TRP A 272 3.48 10.59 16.27
N ASP A 273 3.88 11.58 17.07
CA ASP A 273 5.14 12.29 16.85
C ASP A 273 6.34 11.63 17.56
N GLN A 274 6.12 10.97 18.69
CA GLN A 274 7.19 10.47 19.58
C GLN A 274 7.35 8.95 19.59
N LEU A 275 6.29 8.20 19.29
CA LEU A 275 6.22 6.75 19.37
C LEU A 275 5.69 6.19 18.06
N ASP A 276 6.10 4.98 17.67
CA ASP A 276 5.49 4.28 16.54
C ASP A 276 4.22 3.57 17.01
N ALA A 277 3.05 4.14 16.68
CA ALA A 277 1.77 3.60 17.13
C ALA A 277 1.55 2.15 16.68
N ARG A 278 2.08 1.74 15.53
CA ARG A 278 1.94 0.38 15.02
C ARG A 278 2.71 -0.58 15.90
N GLU A 279 3.99 -0.31 16.14
CA GLU A 279 4.82 -1.18 16.99
C GLU A 279 4.26 -1.27 18.41
N GLU A 280 3.91 -0.13 19.00
CA GLU A 280 3.35 -0.04 20.36
C GLU A 280 2.04 -0.83 20.51
N ILE A 281 1.11 -0.70 19.55
CA ILE A 281 -0.16 -1.42 19.61
C ILE A 281 0.05 -2.92 19.40
N HIS A 282 0.95 -3.32 18.51
CA HIS A 282 1.32 -4.72 18.33
C HIS A 282 1.93 -5.32 19.61
N GLN A 283 2.86 -4.59 20.23
CA GLN A 283 3.46 -5.01 21.49
C GLN A 283 2.42 -5.11 22.61
N ALA A 284 1.49 -4.15 22.70
CA ALA A 284 0.39 -4.20 23.65
C ALA A 284 -0.51 -5.42 23.46
N VAL A 285 -0.87 -5.76 22.22
CA VAL A 285 -1.66 -6.97 21.91
C VAL A 285 -0.92 -8.22 22.37
N ASP A 286 0.36 -8.35 22.01
CA ASP A 286 1.18 -9.50 22.37
C ASP A 286 1.33 -9.63 23.89
N ASP A 287 1.61 -8.53 24.58
CA ASP A 287 1.79 -8.51 26.02
C ASP A 287 0.52 -8.91 26.76
N LEU A 288 -0.65 -8.36 26.37
CA LEU A 288 -1.92 -8.73 26.98
C LEU A 288 -2.27 -10.20 26.71
N ASN A 289 -1.98 -10.71 25.52
CA ASN A 289 -2.24 -12.10 25.16
C ASN A 289 -1.29 -13.10 25.84
N ARG A 290 -0.13 -12.67 26.36
CA ARG A 290 0.77 -13.50 27.16
C ARG A 290 0.36 -13.63 28.63
N ILE A 291 -0.57 -12.79 29.12
CA ILE A 291 -0.96 -12.79 30.54
C ILE A 291 -1.71 -14.09 30.91
N GLY A 292 -1.29 -14.75 31.98
CA GLY A 292 -1.96 -15.92 32.55
C GLY A 292 -1.90 -17.14 31.61
N ARG A 293 -3.06 -17.72 31.28
CA ARG A 293 -3.19 -18.82 30.30
C ARG A 293 -3.43 -18.32 28.87
N GLY A 294 -3.31 -17.02 28.66
CA GLY A 294 -3.47 -16.35 27.39
C GLY A 294 -4.90 -15.93 27.05
N PHE A 295 -4.97 -14.83 26.30
CA PHE A 295 -6.21 -14.21 25.80
C PHE A 295 -6.18 -14.15 24.26
N ASN A 296 -7.25 -13.64 23.65
CA ASN A 296 -7.34 -13.42 22.20
C ASN A 296 -7.74 -11.96 21.90
N VAL A 297 -7.04 -11.03 22.54
CA VAL A 297 -7.14 -9.60 22.28
C VAL A 297 -6.58 -9.30 20.89
N ASN A 298 -7.22 -8.36 20.20
CA ASN A 298 -6.81 -7.88 18.89
C ASN A 298 -6.63 -6.35 18.91
N LYS A 299 -6.18 -5.79 17.79
CA LYS A 299 -5.91 -4.36 17.65
C LYS A 299 -7.17 -3.51 17.79
N ASP A 300 -8.29 -4.00 17.26
CA ASP A 300 -9.61 -3.37 17.33
C ASP A 300 -9.99 -3.08 18.78
N PHE A 301 -9.76 -4.06 19.66
CA PHE A 301 -10.00 -3.92 21.09
C PHE A 301 -9.11 -2.83 21.71
N ILE A 302 -7.81 -2.80 21.39
CA ILE A 302 -6.87 -1.82 21.95
C ILE A 302 -7.29 -0.41 21.56
N LEU A 303 -7.56 -0.18 20.27
CA LEU A 303 -8.00 1.12 19.77
C LEU A 303 -9.33 1.56 20.42
N LYS A 304 -10.28 0.63 20.58
CA LYS A 304 -11.55 0.92 21.27
C LYS A 304 -11.34 1.26 22.74
N ALA A 305 -10.46 0.52 23.41
CA ALA A 305 -10.08 0.82 24.78
C ALA A 305 -9.46 2.22 24.88
N CYS A 306 -8.59 2.62 23.96
CA CYS A 306 -8.02 3.96 23.94
C CYS A 306 -9.11 5.04 23.83
N LEU A 307 -10.10 4.84 22.95
CA LEU A 307 -11.20 5.80 22.82
C LEU A 307 -11.98 5.98 24.14
N VAL A 308 -12.29 4.87 24.82
CA VAL A 308 -13.05 4.91 26.07
C VAL A 308 -12.21 5.44 27.24
N LEU A 309 -10.97 4.99 27.39
CA LEU A 309 -10.08 5.39 28.50
C LEU A 309 -9.57 6.83 28.39
N CYS A 310 -9.71 7.47 27.22
CA CYS A 310 -9.43 8.90 27.02
C CYS A 310 -10.68 9.77 27.12
N ASP A 311 -11.83 9.23 27.54
CA ASP A 311 -13.10 9.96 27.72
C ASP A 311 -13.58 10.64 26.42
N PHE A 312 -13.42 10.00 25.27
CA PHE A 312 -13.98 10.53 24.03
C PHE A 312 -15.50 10.30 23.98
N PRO A 313 -16.29 11.33 23.59
CA PRO A 313 -17.76 11.26 23.60
C PRO A 313 -18.31 10.32 22.52
N ASP A 314 -17.64 10.23 21.37
CA ASP A 314 -17.92 9.22 20.35
C ASP A 314 -16.81 8.17 20.35
N ILE A 315 -17.23 6.93 20.60
CA ILE A 315 -16.37 5.75 20.65
C ILE A 315 -16.60 4.85 19.44
N ALA A 316 -17.41 5.29 18.48
CA ALA A 316 -17.61 4.58 17.23
C ALA A 316 -16.27 4.46 16.50
N PHE A 317 -16.07 3.32 15.87
CA PHE A 317 -14.86 3.04 15.11
C PHE A 317 -14.94 3.76 13.75
N LYS A 318 -14.60 5.04 13.77
CA LYS A 318 -14.69 5.99 12.64
C LYS A 318 -13.43 6.83 12.54
N ILE A 319 -13.00 7.22 11.34
CA ILE A 319 -11.79 8.04 11.14
C ILE A 319 -11.89 9.36 11.91
N ASP A 320 -13.09 9.95 11.97
CA ASP A 320 -13.32 11.21 12.69
C ASP A 320 -12.86 11.14 14.17
N ASN A 321 -12.93 9.96 14.78
CA ASN A 321 -12.48 9.74 16.16
C ASN A 321 -10.97 9.48 16.28
N PHE A 322 -10.30 9.14 15.17
CA PHE A 322 -8.84 8.96 15.07
C PHE A 322 -8.15 10.11 14.33
N ASN A 323 -8.61 11.35 14.56
CA ASN A 323 -7.96 12.57 14.07
C ASN A 323 -6.70 12.93 14.88
N HIS A 324 -5.90 13.86 14.35
CA HIS A 324 -4.61 14.26 14.95
C HIS A 324 -4.75 14.70 16.42
N THR A 325 -5.76 15.51 16.74
CA THR A 325 -6.00 16.00 18.10
C THR A 325 -6.27 14.84 19.06
N ASN A 326 -7.10 13.88 18.65
CA ASN A 326 -7.42 12.71 19.45
C ASN A 326 -6.20 11.78 19.57
N MET A 327 -5.43 11.59 18.50
CA MET A 327 -4.24 10.73 18.52
C MET A 327 -3.14 11.27 19.42
N MET A 328 -2.92 12.58 19.43
CA MET A 328 -1.98 13.19 20.37
C MET A 328 -2.41 12.98 21.83
N LYS A 329 -3.71 13.07 22.12
CA LYS A 329 -4.24 12.75 23.46
C LYS A 329 -4.02 11.28 23.82
N ILE A 330 -4.24 10.36 22.88
CA ILE A 330 -4.00 8.93 23.11
C ILE A 330 -2.50 8.65 23.32
N GLN A 331 -1.62 9.27 22.52
CA GLN A 331 -0.17 9.11 22.67
C GLN A 331 0.31 9.60 24.04
N HIS A 332 -0.20 10.75 24.51
CA HIS A 332 0.16 11.29 25.82
C HIS A 332 -0.32 10.39 26.98
N GLU A 333 -1.49 9.78 26.84
CA GLU A 333 -2.08 8.89 27.85
C GLU A 333 -1.71 7.41 27.66
N TRP A 334 -0.85 7.08 26.68
CA TRP A 334 -0.61 5.71 26.23
C TRP A 334 -0.15 4.79 27.35
N GLU A 335 0.86 5.22 28.12
CA GLU A 335 1.38 4.44 29.25
C GLU A 335 0.31 4.17 30.31
N ASN A 336 -0.55 5.15 30.59
CA ASN A 336 -1.64 5.02 31.55
C ASN A 336 -2.69 4.00 31.06
N ILE A 337 -3.03 4.05 29.77
CA ILE A 337 -4.00 3.15 29.14
C ILE A 337 -3.50 1.71 29.17
N ILE A 338 -2.26 1.47 28.73
CA ILE A 338 -1.68 0.12 28.69
C ILE A 338 -1.51 -0.44 30.10
N THR A 339 -1.10 0.38 31.07
CA THR A 339 -1.01 -0.03 32.47
C THR A 339 -2.38 -0.45 33.02
N ALA A 340 -3.42 0.36 32.78
CA ALA A 340 -4.79 0.02 33.18
C ALA A 340 -5.29 -1.29 32.55
N LEU A 341 -5.04 -1.48 31.25
CA LEU A 341 -5.42 -2.69 30.54
C LEU A 341 -4.68 -3.93 31.06
N ARG A 342 -3.36 -3.82 31.30
CA ARG A 342 -2.56 -4.90 31.87
C ARG A 342 -3.07 -5.32 33.25
N GLU A 343 -3.40 -4.37 34.12
CA GLU A 343 -3.97 -4.65 35.45
C GLU A 343 -5.36 -5.29 35.34
N ALA A 344 -6.22 -4.82 34.41
CA ALA A 344 -7.54 -5.40 34.18
C ALA A 344 -7.46 -6.85 33.68
N VAL A 345 -6.60 -7.13 32.69
CA VAL A 345 -6.41 -8.48 32.16
C VAL A 345 -5.76 -9.39 33.21
N THR A 346 -4.78 -8.89 33.97
CA THR A 346 -4.13 -9.63 35.06
C THR A 346 -5.12 -9.99 36.17
N LEU A 347 -6.02 -9.07 36.54
CA LEU A 347 -7.09 -9.32 37.50
C LEU A 347 -7.98 -10.47 37.03
N VAL A 348 -8.45 -10.40 35.79
CA VAL A 348 -9.34 -11.43 35.21
C VAL A 348 -8.63 -12.78 35.09
N ALA A 349 -7.36 -12.81 34.71
CA ALA A 349 -6.54 -14.02 34.69
C ALA A 349 -6.41 -14.65 36.08
N ARG A 350 -6.17 -13.85 37.13
CA ARG A 350 -6.11 -14.31 38.53
C ARG A 350 -7.44 -14.85 39.04
N LEU A 351 -8.55 -14.39 38.49
CA LEU A 351 -9.88 -14.93 38.78
C LEU A 351 -10.15 -16.29 38.10
N GLY A 352 -9.23 -16.77 37.26
CA GLY A 352 -9.28 -18.08 36.59
C GLY A 352 -9.81 -18.04 35.16
N PHE A 353 -10.01 -16.85 34.59
CA PHE A 353 -10.50 -16.71 33.21
C PHE A 353 -9.36 -16.71 32.18
N ASN A 354 -9.67 -17.11 30.95
CA ASN A 354 -8.78 -17.18 29.80
C ASN A 354 -9.59 -16.98 28.49
N ARG A 355 -8.93 -17.06 27.33
CA ARG A 355 -9.59 -16.92 26.02
C ARG A 355 -10.80 -17.86 25.79
N ASP A 356 -10.81 -19.04 26.38
CA ASP A 356 -11.81 -20.08 26.09
C ASP A 356 -13.11 -19.90 26.88
N ASN A 357 -13.07 -19.11 27.96
CA ASN A 357 -14.18 -18.97 28.90
C ASN A 357 -14.70 -17.53 29.05
N ILE A 358 -14.24 -16.60 28.22
CA ILE A 358 -14.80 -15.24 28.14
C ILE A 358 -15.65 -15.08 26.88
N THR A 359 -16.70 -14.25 26.96
CA THR A 359 -17.63 -14.04 25.83
C THR A 359 -17.23 -12.87 24.92
N SER A 360 -16.44 -11.91 25.43
CA SER A 360 -16.01 -10.72 24.67
C SER A 360 -14.81 -10.08 25.33
N ASN A 361 -13.83 -9.62 24.54
CA ASN A 361 -12.69 -8.85 25.04
C ASN A 361 -13.12 -7.50 25.62
N ASN A 362 -14.22 -6.91 25.14
CA ASN A 362 -14.69 -5.59 25.59
C ASN A 362 -15.06 -5.55 27.09
N LEU A 363 -15.20 -6.71 27.74
CA LEU A 363 -15.37 -6.81 29.20
C LEU A 363 -14.20 -6.21 30.00
N PHE A 364 -13.01 -6.13 29.42
CA PHE A 364 -11.84 -5.53 30.07
C PHE A 364 -11.93 -4.00 30.15
N ILE A 365 -12.62 -3.35 29.20
CA ILE A 365 -12.61 -1.88 29.07
C ILE A 365 -13.17 -1.19 30.32
N PRO A 366 -14.37 -1.55 30.86
CA PRO A 366 -14.89 -0.89 32.06
C PRO A 366 -14.04 -1.13 33.31
N ILE A 367 -13.38 -2.30 33.40
CA ILE A 367 -12.47 -2.61 34.50
C ILE A 367 -11.22 -1.73 34.41
N ALA A 368 -10.62 -1.64 33.23
CA ALA A 368 -9.45 -0.79 32.99
C ALA A 368 -9.78 0.68 33.24
N TYR A 369 -10.94 1.15 32.76
CA TYR A 369 -11.44 2.49 33.02
C TYR A 369 -11.54 2.80 34.52
N TYR A 370 -12.15 1.89 35.29
CA TYR A 370 -12.26 2.02 36.74
C TYR A 370 -10.88 2.06 37.43
N ILE A 371 -9.96 1.16 37.05
CA ILE A 371 -8.59 1.12 37.60
C ILE A 371 -7.82 2.41 37.27
N LYS A 372 -7.98 2.94 36.06
CA LYS A 372 -7.38 4.21 35.64
C LYS A 372 -7.86 5.37 36.51
N HIS A 373 -9.17 5.50 36.72
CA HIS A 373 -9.77 6.54 37.57
C HIS A 373 -9.39 6.43 39.05
N MET A 374 -8.98 5.25 39.52
CA MET A 374 -8.43 5.06 40.85
C MET A 374 -6.96 5.50 40.99
N GLY A 375 -6.32 5.99 39.92
CA GLY A 375 -4.93 6.42 39.93
C GLY A 375 -3.92 5.27 39.75
N LEU A 376 -4.28 4.24 38.98
CA LEU A 376 -3.39 3.13 38.59
C LEU A 376 -2.64 2.47 39.77
N PRO A 377 -3.34 1.86 40.75
CA PRO A 377 -2.69 1.25 41.89
C PRO A 377 -1.82 0.07 41.44
N THR A 378 -0.54 0.08 41.82
CA THR A 378 0.37 -1.05 41.53
C THR A 378 -0.15 -2.34 42.15
N ASN A 379 -0.12 -3.45 41.40
CA ASN A 379 -0.57 -4.76 41.87
C ASN A 379 -2.03 -4.75 42.35
N PHE A 380 -2.93 -4.11 41.59
CA PHE A 380 -4.32 -3.92 41.99
C PHE A 380 -4.98 -5.23 42.42
N ALA A 381 -4.74 -6.30 41.65
CA ALA A 381 -5.30 -7.63 41.90
C ALA A 381 -4.68 -8.38 43.11
N ALA A 382 -3.50 -7.97 43.59
CA ALA A 382 -2.80 -8.63 44.71
C ALA A 382 -3.02 -7.90 46.04
N SER A 383 -3.27 -6.60 45.97
CA SER A 383 -3.29 -5.73 47.14
C SER A 383 -4.48 -6.04 48.05
N PRO A 384 -4.26 -6.34 49.35
CA PRO A 384 -5.34 -6.55 50.31
C PRO A 384 -6.29 -5.36 50.43
N LYS A 385 -5.78 -4.14 50.21
CA LYS A 385 -6.58 -2.90 50.23
C LYS A 385 -7.67 -2.88 49.15
N ASN A 386 -7.49 -3.62 48.06
CA ASN A 386 -8.42 -3.67 46.95
C ASN A 386 -9.32 -4.92 46.98
N ALA A 387 -9.24 -5.77 48.02
CA ALA A 387 -9.95 -7.06 48.06
C ALA A 387 -11.47 -6.92 47.91
N GLU A 388 -12.08 -5.86 48.44
CA GLU A 388 -13.50 -5.59 48.27
C GLU A 388 -13.84 -5.17 46.83
N ASN A 389 -13.02 -4.31 46.23
CA ASN A 389 -13.19 -3.88 44.84
C ASN A 389 -13.03 -5.07 43.89
N VAL A 390 -12.05 -5.94 44.13
CA VAL A 390 -11.85 -7.19 43.38
C VAL A 390 -13.10 -8.08 43.46
N ARG A 391 -13.74 -8.21 44.63
CA ARG A 391 -15.00 -8.96 44.77
C ARG A 391 -16.14 -8.34 43.98
N LYS A 392 -16.29 -7.01 44.01
CA LYS A 392 -17.30 -6.27 43.24
C LYS A 392 -17.08 -6.45 41.73
N ILE A 393 -15.84 -6.29 41.27
CA ILE A 393 -15.45 -6.48 39.86
C ILE A 393 -15.72 -7.92 39.42
N LYS A 394 -15.35 -8.93 40.22
CA LYS A 394 -15.64 -10.34 39.92
C LYS A 394 -17.15 -10.57 39.71
N LYS A 395 -17.97 -10.06 40.63
CA LYS A 395 -19.43 -10.20 40.55
C LYS A 395 -19.99 -9.55 39.28
N TRP A 396 -19.54 -8.33 38.98
CA TRP A 396 -19.93 -7.62 37.76
C TRP A 396 -19.49 -8.37 36.49
N PHE A 397 -18.22 -8.77 36.42
CA PHE A 397 -17.62 -9.43 35.26
C PHE A 397 -18.37 -10.72 34.90
N VAL A 398 -18.60 -11.59 35.89
CA VAL A 398 -19.37 -12.84 35.70
C VAL A 398 -20.80 -12.54 35.27
N SER A 399 -21.45 -11.54 35.87
CA SER A 399 -22.83 -11.17 35.52
C SER A 399 -22.92 -10.65 34.09
N ALA A 400 -21.99 -9.78 33.67
CA ALA A 400 -21.94 -9.20 32.34
C ALA A 400 -21.64 -10.26 31.27
N MET A 401 -20.75 -11.20 31.59
CA MET A 401 -20.41 -12.32 30.72
C MET A 401 -21.60 -13.26 30.51
N LEU A 402 -22.29 -13.68 31.58
CA LEU A 402 -23.48 -14.54 31.52
C LEU A 402 -24.63 -13.88 30.75
N LYS A 403 -24.82 -12.57 30.95
CA LYS A 403 -25.83 -11.79 30.23
C LYS A 403 -25.41 -11.40 28.81
N ARG A 404 -24.20 -11.75 28.38
CA ARG A 404 -23.69 -11.51 27.02
C ARG A 404 -23.75 -10.04 26.60
N VAL A 405 -23.63 -9.13 27.55
CA VAL A 405 -23.87 -7.68 27.40
C VAL A 405 -23.03 -7.07 26.27
N PHE A 406 -21.80 -7.56 26.07
CA PHE A 406 -20.85 -7.01 25.10
C PHE A 406 -20.70 -7.84 23.81
N SER A 407 -21.65 -8.74 23.52
CA SER A 407 -21.60 -9.59 22.32
C SER A 407 -22.51 -9.16 21.17
N SER A 408 -23.49 -8.27 21.40
CA SER A 408 -24.42 -7.78 20.35
C SER A 408 -24.17 -6.32 19.95
N GLN A 409 -24.12 -5.38 20.91
CA GLN A 409 -23.86 -3.95 20.66
C GLN A 409 -22.93 -3.37 21.74
N PRO A 410 -21.61 -3.63 21.65
CA PRO A 410 -20.66 -3.18 22.65
C PRO A 410 -20.61 -1.64 22.77
N ASP A 411 -20.81 -0.90 21.68
CA ASP A 411 -20.69 0.55 21.66
C ASP A 411 -21.83 1.25 22.42
N GLY A 412 -23.05 0.69 22.38
CA GLY A 412 -24.18 1.24 23.14
C GLY A 412 -24.02 1.09 24.65
N VAL A 413 -23.22 0.12 25.10
CA VAL A 413 -22.96 -0.16 26.53
C VAL A 413 -21.73 0.61 27.03
N LEU A 414 -20.76 0.86 26.16
CA LEU A 414 -19.50 1.54 26.50
C LEU A 414 -19.56 3.06 26.40
N ARG A 415 -20.61 3.63 25.79
CA ARG A 415 -20.79 5.08 25.71
C ARG A 415 -20.87 5.69 27.13
N PRO A 416 -20.12 6.78 27.41
CA PRO A 416 -20.16 7.49 28.69
C PRO A 416 -21.55 7.95 29.11
#